data_AF-A0A932ARR8-F1
#
_entry.id   AF-A0A932ARR8-F1
#
_cell.length_a   1.000
_cell.length_b   1.000
_cell.length_c   1.000
_cell.angle_alpha   90.00
_cell.angle_beta   90.00
_cell.angle_gamma   90.00
#
_symmetry.space_group_name_H-M   'P 1'
#
loop_
_entity.id
_entity.type
_entity.pdbx_description
1 polymer ?
#
loop_
_entity_poly.entity_id
_entity_poly.type
_entity_poly.pdbx_seq_one_letter_code
_entity_poly.pdbx_strand_id
1 'polypeptide(L)'
;MPTIPDFPVALSNQHHNWHGGFDPGGSPGRSNPEGTSGAGLEFLQFHRNFLAQFFAWYNAHTFTTAPFDDPTQKQDLVAPWTSVPDALKNDGNTGWSSIWADAETRLATGTPDFSTADELGTFIETGIHDNYLHGAVVTHFGEGVVGGFHSPASTWFYKIHGLVDGWWSSWQMRHKIFTKEILIENPKLLRPEVDDKRLMIEVDKRFNDVKAGAFDVPDVLNLLDPVERRTTNERLSRVEAQLFPSHSVFIAPEERPPVGEVAEDAAMRGGTSGG
;
A
#
# COMPACT_ATOMS: atom_id res chain seq x y z
N MET A 1 -6.30 12.87 -20.16
CA MET A 1 -5.02 13.61 -20.00
C MET A 1 -4.41 13.17 -18.68
N PRO A 2 -3.33 12.37 -18.70
CA PRO A 2 -2.87 11.70 -17.50
C PRO A 2 -1.56 12.26 -16.92
N THR A 3 -1.01 13.38 -17.41
CA THR A 3 0.11 14.05 -16.73
C THR A 3 -0.44 15.04 -15.72
N ILE A 4 0.04 14.95 -14.48
CA ILE A 4 -0.36 15.82 -13.37
C ILE A 4 0.35 17.17 -13.52
N PRO A 5 -0.40 18.30 -13.63
CA PRO A 5 0.19 19.63 -13.67
C PRO A 5 0.96 19.94 -12.39
N ASP A 6 2.00 20.77 -12.49
CA ASP A 6 2.75 21.28 -11.33
C ASP A 6 3.29 20.20 -10.38
N PHE A 7 3.57 19.01 -10.91
CA PHE A 7 4.03 17.87 -10.12
C PHE A 7 5.30 18.23 -9.31
N PRO A 8 5.35 17.92 -7.99
CA PRO A 8 6.46 18.37 -7.16
C PRO A 8 7.80 17.78 -7.60
N VAL A 9 8.75 18.65 -7.95
CA VAL A 9 10.12 18.25 -8.30
C VAL A 9 10.77 17.42 -7.19
N ALA A 10 10.50 17.75 -5.92
CA ALA A 10 11.01 16.97 -4.78
C ALA A 10 10.54 15.51 -4.79
N LEU A 11 9.26 15.26 -5.11
CA LEU A 11 8.73 13.90 -5.24
C LEU A 11 9.31 13.21 -6.48
N SER A 12 9.43 13.92 -7.61
CA SER A 12 10.07 13.37 -8.81
C SER A 12 11.51 12.94 -8.52
N ASN A 13 12.29 13.76 -7.81
CA ASN A 13 13.67 13.45 -7.45
C ASN A 13 13.74 12.30 -6.46
N GLN A 14 12.83 12.23 -5.47
CA GLN A 14 12.79 11.12 -4.53
C GLN A 14 12.61 9.77 -5.24
N HIS A 15 11.66 9.68 -6.18
CA HIS A 15 11.43 8.47 -6.97
C HIS A 15 12.62 8.12 -7.87
N HIS A 16 13.15 9.13 -8.58
CA HIS A 16 14.32 8.95 -9.42
C HIS A 16 15.53 8.45 -8.62
N ASN A 17 15.78 9.03 -7.45
CA ASN A 17 16.92 8.69 -6.59
C ASN A 17 16.79 7.29 -5.99
N TRP A 18 15.56 6.86 -5.68
CA TRP A 18 15.31 5.50 -5.21
C TRP A 18 15.65 4.48 -6.30
N HIS A 19 15.19 4.66 -7.54
CA HIS A 19 15.46 3.72 -8.64
C HIS A 19 16.88 3.83 -9.24
N GLY A 20 17.41 5.06 -9.41
CA GLY A 20 18.64 5.32 -10.16
C GLY A 20 19.93 5.10 -9.38
N GLY A 21 19.86 5.04 -8.05
CA GLY A 21 21.03 4.96 -7.17
C GLY A 21 21.81 6.27 -7.08
N PHE A 22 22.04 6.74 -5.86
CA PHE A 22 22.87 7.87 -5.43
C PHE A 22 22.86 9.14 -6.31
N ASP A 23 21.99 10.08 -5.97
CA ASP A 23 22.09 11.48 -6.39
C ASP A 23 23.03 12.25 -5.44
N PRO A 24 24.07 12.94 -5.92
CA PRO A 24 24.95 13.76 -5.09
C PRO A 24 24.16 14.88 -4.37
N GLY A 25 23.79 14.64 -3.10
CA GLY A 25 23.04 15.58 -2.26
C GLY A 25 21.59 15.19 -1.97
N GLY A 26 21.13 14.04 -2.48
CA GLY A 26 19.78 13.50 -2.21
C GLY A 26 19.68 12.63 -0.95
N SER A 27 18.43 12.37 -0.52
CA SER A 27 18.12 11.29 0.45
C SER A 27 18.71 9.96 -0.02
N PRO A 28 19.06 9.03 0.89
CA PRO A 28 19.60 7.73 0.48
C PRO A 28 18.62 7.05 -0.48
N GLY A 29 19.13 6.65 -1.65
CA GLY A 29 18.38 5.87 -2.62
C GLY A 29 18.11 4.45 -2.10
N ARG A 30 17.76 3.54 -3.02
CA ARG A 30 17.52 2.14 -2.66
C ARG A 30 18.70 1.53 -1.88
N SER A 31 18.39 0.89 -0.75
CA SER A 31 19.38 0.30 0.15
C SER A 31 19.68 -1.16 -0.19
N ASN A 32 18.66 -1.93 -0.60
CA ASN A 32 18.79 -3.32 -1.01
C ASN A 32 18.56 -3.42 -2.53
N PRO A 33 19.55 -3.82 -3.34
CA PRO A 33 19.37 -3.97 -4.79
C PRO A 33 18.18 -4.86 -5.15
N GLU A 34 17.54 -4.59 -6.29
CA GLU A 34 16.39 -5.37 -6.78
C GLU A 34 16.70 -6.88 -6.78
N GLY A 35 15.74 -7.69 -6.34
CA GLY A 35 15.88 -9.14 -6.25
C GLY A 35 16.78 -9.66 -5.12
N THR A 36 17.32 -8.79 -4.26
CA THR A 36 18.08 -9.19 -3.07
C THR A 36 17.20 -9.26 -1.82
N SER A 37 17.69 -9.93 -0.76
CA SER A 37 16.97 -10.03 0.50
C SER A 37 16.67 -8.65 1.08
N GLY A 38 15.41 -8.42 1.46
CA GLY A 38 14.92 -7.14 1.99
C GLY A 38 14.48 -6.14 0.91
N ALA A 39 14.81 -6.38 -0.36
CA ALA A 39 14.51 -5.46 -1.45
C ALA A 39 13.01 -5.39 -1.79
N GLY A 40 12.29 -6.49 -1.64
CA GLY A 40 10.85 -6.54 -1.87
C GLY A 40 10.07 -5.80 -0.78
N LEU A 41 10.47 -5.95 0.48
CA LEU A 41 9.88 -5.17 1.58
C LEU A 41 10.17 -3.67 1.40
N GLU A 42 11.40 -3.33 1.01
CA GLU A 42 11.78 -1.96 0.73
C GLU A 42 10.95 -1.36 -0.41
N PHE A 43 10.74 -2.09 -1.52
CA PHE A 43 9.87 -1.68 -2.62
C PHE A 43 8.46 -1.35 -2.15
N LEU A 44 7.85 -2.24 -1.36
CA LEU A 44 6.50 -2.04 -0.83
C LEU A 44 6.41 -0.82 0.11
N GLN A 45 7.37 -0.68 1.02
CA GLN A 45 7.43 0.43 1.97
C GLN A 45 7.66 1.77 1.27
N PHE A 46 8.60 1.81 0.33
CA PHE A 46 8.92 3.02 -0.42
C PHE A 46 7.68 3.54 -1.16
N HIS A 47 7.01 2.68 -1.95
CA HIS A 47 5.87 3.10 -2.75
C HIS A 47 4.66 3.47 -1.89
N ARG A 48 4.39 2.76 -0.78
CA ARG A 48 3.34 3.17 0.18
C ARG A 48 3.61 4.57 0.76
N ASN A 49 4.85 4.83 1.19
CA ASN A 49 5.24 6.13 1.74
C ASN A 49 5.22 7.23 0.66
N PHE A 50 5.60 6.89 -0.57
CA PHE A 50 5.55 7.80 -1.70
C PHE A 50 4.11 8.21 -2.02
N LEU A 51 3.19 7.24 -2.10
CA LEU A 51 1.76 7.50 -2.31
C LEU A 51 1.19 8.40 -1.21
N ALA A 52 1.55 8.16 0.06
CA ALA A 52 1.09 8.99 1.17
C ALA A 52 1.55 10.46 1.05
N GLN A 53 2.83 10.69 0.73
CA GLN A 53 3.35 12.04 0.50
C GLN A 53 2.70 12.71 -0.72
N PHE A 54 2.49 11.96 -1.80
CA PHE A 54 1.78 12.44 -2.97
C PHE A 54 0.35 12.86 -2.61
N PHE A 55 -0.45 12.00 -1.98
CA PHE A 55 -1.85 12.30 -1.67
C PHE A 55 -1.97 13.47 -0.68
N ALA A 56 -1.03 13.64 0.24
CA ALA A 56 -0.97 14.80 1.12
C ALA A 56 -0.82 16.12 0.32
N TRP A 57 0.10 16.17 -0.64
CA TRP A 57 0.25 17.31 -1.53
C TRP A 57 -0.94 17.46 -2.48
N TYR A 58 -1.30 16.39 -3.20
CA TYR A 58 -2.31 16.38 -4.25
C TYR A 58 -3.65 16.85 -3.72
N ASN A 59 -4.07 16.40 -2.54
CA ASN A 59 -5.35 16.81 -1.96
C ASN A 59 -5.36 18.27 -1.49
N ALA A 60 -4.22 18.79 -1.02
CA ALA A 60 -4.08 20.20 -0.63
C ALA A 60 -3.91 21.16 -1.82
N HIS A 61 -3.42 20.65 -2.95
CA HIS A 61 -3.12 21.47 -4.12
C HIS A 61 -4.38 21.86 -4.90
N THR A 62 -4.52 23.16 -5.18
CA THR A 62 -5.58 23.69 -6.05
C THR A 62 -5.07 23.76 -7.47
N PHE A 63 -5.62 22.91 -8.34
CA PHE A 63 -5.30 22.90 -9.76
C PHE A 63 -6.18 23.91 -10.51
N THR A 64 -5.65 24.49 -11.58
CA THR A 64 -6.36 25.44 -12.45
C THR A 64 -6.59 24.91 -13.86
N THR A 65 -6.21 23.66 -14.12
CA THR A 65 -6.25 23.03 -15.44
C THR A 65 -7.18 21.82 -15.42
N ALA A 66 -8.18 21.79 -16.31
CA ALA A 66 -9.04 20.64 -16.50
C ALA A 66 -8.27 19.39 -16.96
N PRO A 67 -8.64 18.17 -16.51
CA PRO A 67 -9.74 17.87 -15.59
C PRO A 67 -9.39 17.98 -14.09
N PHE A 68 -8.21 18.49 -13.71
CA PHE A 68 -7.75 18.53 -12.33
C PHE A 68 -8.38 19.66 -11.48
N ASP A 69 -8.94 20.68 -12.13
CA ASP A 69 -9.65 21.80 -11.49
C ASP A 69 -11.03 21.39 -10.92
N ASP A 70 -11.62 20.30 -11.42
CA ASP A 70 -12.82 19.68 -10.85
C ASP A 70 -12.45 18.69 -9.73
N PRO A 71 -12.89 18.89 -8.48
CA PRO A 71 -12.51 18.03 -7.36
C PRO A 71 -12.89 16.56 -7.52
N THR A 72 -13.99 16.25 -8.21
CA THR A 72 -14.45 14.87 -8.39
C THR A 72 -13.59 14.18 -9.45
N GLN A 73 -13.46 14.81 -10.62
CA GLN A 73 -12.65 14.27 -11.71
C GLN A 73 -11.19 14.12 -11.28
N LYS A 74 -10.66 15.09 -10.52
CA LYS A 74 -9.33 15.04 -9.91
C LYS A 74 -9.12 13.74 -9.11
N GLN A 75 -10.05 13.39 -8.23
CA GLN A 75 -9.91 12.16 -7.43
C GLN A 75 -10.01 10.90 -8.31
N ASP A 76 -10.90 10.88 -9.30
CA ASP A 76 -11.06 9.74 -10.21
C ASP A 76 -9.80 9.47 -11.05
N LEU A 77 -9.06 10.52 -11.41
CA LEU A 77 -7.81 10.39 -12.17
C LEU A 77 -6.76 9.56 -11.44
N VAL A 78 -6.70 9.63 -10.11
CA VAL A 78 -5.69 8.93 -9.29
C VAL A 78 -6.27 7.79 -8.45
N ALA A 79 -7.58 7.55 -8.55
CA ALA A 79 -8.24 6.45 -7.86
C ALA A 79 -7.57 5.11 -8.19
N PRO A 80 -7.16 4.32 -7.17
CA PRO A 80 -6.36 3.12 -7.33
C PRO A 80 -7.15 2.04 -8.08
N TRP A 81 -6.45 1.20 -8.85
CA TRP A 81 -7.08 0.00 -9.37
C TRP A 81 -7.29 -1.04 -8.27
N THR A 82 -8.40 -1.78 -8.35
CA THR A 82 -8.70 -2.91 -7.46
C THR A 82 -8.32 -4.26 -8.08
N SER A 83 -8.14 -4.28 -9.40
CA SER A 83 -7.64 -5.40 -10.20
C SER A 83 -6.96 -4.84 -11.46
N VAL A 84 -6.19 -5.66 -12.18
CA VAL A 84 -5.71 -5.25 -13.50
C VAL A 84 -6.93 -4.98 -14.40
N PRO A 85 -7.02 -3.84 -15.11
CA PRO A 85 -8.18 -3.52 -15.93
C PRO A 85 -8.37 -4.49 -17.09
N ASP A 86 -9.63 -4.85 -17.38
CA ASP A 86 -9.98 -5.70 -18.52
C ASP A 86 -9.52 -5.13 -19.87
N ALA A 87 -9.42 -3.80 -19.97
CA ALA A 87 -8.88 -3.12 -21.15
C ALA A 87 -7.42 -3.54 -21.42
N LEU A 88 -6.61 -3.70 -20.37
CA LEU A 88 -5.24 -4.19 -20.51
C LEU A 88 -5.20 -5.70 -20.74
N LYS A 89 -6.10 -6.46 -20.13
CA LYS A 89 -6.15 -7.93 -20.27
C LYS A 89 -6.56 -8.39 -21.68
N ASN A 90 -7.48 -7.66 -22.30
CA ASN A 90 -8.11 -8.04 -23.58
C ASN A 90 -7.48 -7.36 -24.80
N ASP A 91 -6.55 -6.41 -24.60
CA ASP A 91 -5.79 -5.85 -25.70
C ASP A 91 -4.61 -6.75 -26.05
N GLY A 92 -4.68 -7.36 -27.23
CA GLY A 92 -3.67 -8.28 -27.76
C GLY A 92 -2.27 -7.66 -27.93
N ASN A 93 -2.14 -6.33 -27.89
CA ASN A 93 -0.84 -5.66 -28.00
C ASN A 93 -0.12 -5.51 -26.65
N THR A 94 -0.83 -5.58 -25.53
CA THR A 94 -0.22 -5.35 -24.20
C THR A 94 0.61 -6.53 -23.70
N GLY A 95 0.52 -7.69 -24.35
CA GLY A 95 1.22 -8.90 -23.92
C GLY A 95 0.60 -9.59 -22.71
N TRP A 96 -0.69 -9.37 -22.43
CA TRP A 96 -1.41 -10.17 -21.43
C TRP A 96 -1.28 -11.67 -21.74
N SER A 97 -0.92 -12.47 -20.73
CA SER A 97 -0.61 -13.89 -20.89
C SER A 97 -1.06 -14.69 -19.67
N SER A 98 -0.99 -16.02 -19.75
CA SER A 98 -1.29 -16.89 -18.60
C SER A 98 -0.38 -16.62 -17.41
N ILE A 99 0.87 -16.20 -17.62
CA ILE A 99 1.82 -15.87 -16.53
C ILE A 99 1.28 -14.69 -15.71
N TRP A 100 0.71 -13.67 -16.36
CA TRP A 100 0.14 -12.51 -15.68
C TRP A 100 -1.22 -12.80 -15.05
N ALA A 101 -2.03 -13.64 -15.70
CA ALA A 101 -3.28 -14.11 -15.12
C ALA A 101 -3.05 -14.93 -13.83
N ASP A 102 -2.06 -15.83 -13.84
CA ASP A 102 -1.69 -16.63 -12.67
C ASP A 102 -1.09 -15.76 -11.56
N ALA A 103 -0.26 -14.76 -11.91
CA ALA A 103 0.29 -13.81 -10.95
C ALA A 103 -0.78 -12.94 -10.28
N GLU A 104 -1.70 -12.35 -11.05
CA GLU A 104 -2.83 -11.59 -10.51
C GLU A 104 -3.71 -12.48 -9.62
N THR A 105 -4.00 -13.71 -10.05
CA THR A 105 -4.79 -14.68 -9.28
C THR A 105 -4.11 -15.00 -7.95
N ARG A 106 -2.80 -15.26 -7.95
CA ARG A 106 -2.03 -15.52 -6.72
C ARG A 106 -2.06 -14.32 -5.78
N LEU A 107 -1.91 -13.10 -6.29
CA LEU A 107 -1.92 -11.87 -5.49
C LEU A 107 -3.31 -11.59 -4.88
N ALA A 108 -4.37 -11.81 -5.65
CA ALA A 108 -5.74 -11.64 -5.22
C ALA A 108 -6.15 -12.68 -4.17
N THR A 109 -5.84 -13.95 -4.40
CA THR A 109 -6.27 -15.07 -3.55
C THR A 109 -5.32 -15.37 -2.39
N GLY A 110 -4.05 -14.99 -2.51
CA GLY A 110 -2.99 -15.41 -1.60
C GLY A 110 -2.64 -16.90 -1.71
N THR A 111 -2.90 -17.56 -2.85
CA THR A 111 -2.66 -19.00 -3.02
C THR A 111 -1.74 -19.28 -4.21
N PRO A 112 -0.58 -19.96 -4.03
CA PRO A 112 0.04 -20.25 -2.73
C PRO A 112 0.50 -18.95 -2.04
N ASP A 113 0.48 -18.96 -0.71
CA ASP A 113 0.79 -17.75 0.05
C ASP A 113 2.28 -17.38 0.01
N PHE A 114 2.58 -16.11 0.31
CA PHE A 114 3.93 -15.60 0.46
C PHE A 114 4.31 -15.62 1.93
N SER A 115 5.49 -16.14 2.24
CA SER A 115 5.92 -16.36 3.63
C SER A 115 6.29 -15.06 4.34
N THR A 116 6.73 -14.06 3.58
CA THR A 116 7.12 -12.75 4.09
C THR A 116 6.66 -11.63 3.15
N ALA A 117 6.59 -10.41 3.67
CA ALA A 117 6.35 -9.23 2.85
C ALA A 117 7.47 -8.99 1.83
N ASP A 118 8.69 -9.44 2.13
CA ASP A 118 9.82 -9.39 1.20
C ASP A 118 9.63 -10.33 0.00
N GLU A 119 9.16 -11.55 0.25
CA GLU A 119 8.83 -12.51 -0.81
C GLU A 119 7.69 -11.99 -1.70
N LEU A 120 6.63 -11.43 -1.08
CA LEU A 120 5.53 -10.79 -1.81
C LEU A 120 6.03 -9.61 -2.66
N GLY A 121 6.78 -8.69 -2.04
CA GLY A 121 7.27 -7.49 -2.72
C GLY A 121 8.18 -7.82 -3.89
N THR A 122 9.09 -8.78 -3.70
CA THR A 122 9.98 -9.27 -4.76
C THR A 122 9.17 -9.88 -5.91
N PHE A 123 8.15 -10.70 -5.60
CA PHE A 123 7.28 -11.29 -6.61
C PHE A 123 6.49 -10.24 -7.41
N ILE A 124 6.04 -9.17 -6.75
CA ILE A 124 5.33 -8.08 -7.41
C ILE A 124 6.28 -7.29 -8.30
N GLU A 125 7.36 -6.74 -7.73
CA GLU A 125 8.33 -5.86 -8.39
C GLU A 125 8.94 -6.54 -9.61
N THR A 126 9.69 -7.62 -9.39
CA THR A 126 10.40 -8.38 -10.44
C THR A 126 9.46 -9.18 -11.36
N GLY A 127 8.15 -9.13 -11.10
CA GLY A 127 7.12 -9.88 -11.80
C GLY A 127 6.18 -8.95 -12.55
N ILE A 128 4.90 -8.97 -12.15
CA ILE A 128 3.82 -8.30 -12.87
C ILE A 128 3.99 -6.77 -12.92
N HIS A 129 4.66 -6.16 -11.93
CA HIS A 129 4.89 -4.73 -11.89
C HIS A 129 5.83 -4.26 -13.01
N ASP A 130 7.09 -4.71 -12.99
CA ASP A 130 8.13 -4.25 -13.93
C ASP A 130 7.95 -4.85 -15.33
N ASN A 131 7.50 -6.10 -15.42
CA ASN A 131 7.43 -6.81 -16.70
C ASN A 131 6.08 -6.71 -17.41
N TYR A 132 5.06 -6.13 -16.78
CA TYR A 132 3.75 -5.99 -17.41
C TYR A 132 3.08 -4.64 -17.18
N LEU A 133 2.78 -4.24 -15.94
CA LEU A 133 1.85 -3.13 -15.68
C LEU A 133 2.28 -1.81 -16.31
N HIS A 134 3.54 -1.39 -16.13
CA HIS A 134 4.05 -0.17 -16.73
C HIS A 134 4.02 -0.24 -18.27
N GLY A 135 4.56 -1.33 -18.84
CA GLY A 135 4.62 -1.53 -20.30
C GLY A 135 3.25 -1.65 -20.97
N ALA A 136 2.28 -2.28 -20.30
CA ALA A 136 0.91 -2.43 -20.77
C ALA A 136 0.19 -1.08 -20.82
N VAL A 137 0.38 -0.22 -19.81
CA VAL A 137 -0.16 1.15 -19.84
C VAL A 137 0.47 1.98 -20.95
N VAL A 138 1.80 1.92 -21.12
CA VAL A 138 2.48 2.59 -22.23
C VAL A 138 1.88 2.14 -23.56
N THR A 139 1.71 0.83 -23.75
CA THR A 139 1.21 0.25 -25.00
C THR A 139 -0.25 0.60 -25.27
N HIS A 140 -1.14 0.45 -24.28
CA HIS A 140 -2.58 0.60 -24.48
C HIS A 140 -3.02 2.07 -24.48
N PHE A 141 -2.49 2.88 -23.55
CA PHE A 141 -2.90 4.27 -23.37
C PHE A 141 -1.95 5.28 -24.04
N GLY A 142 -0.80 4.85 -24.56
CA GLY A 142 0.17 5.74 -25.23
C GLY A 142 0.99 6.60 -24.25
N GLU A 143 1.05 6.23 -22.97
CA GLU A 143 1.57 7.09 -21.90
C GLU A 143 3.02 6.78 -21.54
N GLY A 144 3.94 7.18 -22.42
CA GLY A 144 5.36 6.88 -22.28
C GLY A 144 6.00 7.32 -20.95
N VAL A 145 5.48 8.37 -20.30
CA VAL A 145 6.00 8.87 -19.00
C VAL A 145 5.95 7.79 -17.92
N VAL A 146 4.90 6.96 -17.92
CA VAL A 146 4.73 5.92 -16.89
C VAL A 146 5.79 4.81 -17.01
N GLY A 147 6.47 4.66 -18.15
CA GLY A 147 7.48 3.63 -18.36
C GLY A 147 8.89 3.97 -17.88
N GLY A 148 9.11 5.13 -17.27
CA GLY A 148 10.43 5.56 -16.82
C GLY A 148 10.44 6.14 -15.41
N PHE A 149 11.58 6.69 -14.96
CA PHE A 149 11.73 7.23 -13.61
C PHE A 149 10.92 8.51 -13.32
N HIS A 150 10.30 9.11 -14.35
CA HIS A 150 9.34 10.21 -14.21
C HIS A 150 7.89 9.72 -14.10
N SER A 151 7.67 8.41 -13.98
CA SER A 151 6.35 7.81 -13.86
C SER A 151 5.43 8.44 -12.81
N PRO A 152 5.91 8.98 -11.65
CA PRO A 152 5.02 9.65 -10.70
C PRO A 152 4.29 10.88 -11.24
N ALA A 153 4.77 11.49 -12.32
CA ALA A 153 4.05 12.59 -12.97
C ALA A 153 2.79 12.12 -13.72
N SER A 154 2.62 10.81 -13.91
CA SER A 154 1.44 10.22 -14.56
C SER A 154 0.39 9.79 -13.54
N THR A 155 -0.89 10.04 -13.83
CA THR A 155 -2.02 9.55 -13.04
C THR A 155 -2.09 8.02 -13.03
N TRP A 156 -1.57 7.35 -14.07
CA TRP A 156 -1.51 5.88 -14.15
C TRP A 156 -0.57 5.26 -13.11
N PHE A 157 0.47 5.98 -12.69
CA PHE A 157 1.35 5.54 -11.61
C PHE A 157 0.54 5.26 -10.33
N TYR A 158 -0.35 6.17 -9.94
CA TYR A 158 -1.17 6.02 -8.74
C TYR A 158 -2.17 4.87 -8.86
N LYS A 159 -2.64 4.58 -10.06
CA LYS A 159 -3.50 3.43 -10.34
C LYS A 159 -2.76 2.11 -10.18
N ILE A 160 -1.54 2.02 -10.72
CA ILE A 160 -0.65 0.84 -10.61
C ILE A 160 -0.20 0.65 -9.16
N HIS A 161 0.39 1.66 -8.53
CA HIS A 161 0.96 1.52 -7.20
C HIS A 161 -0.11 1.43 -6.11
N GLY A 162 -1.30 1.99 -6.35
CA GLY A 162 -2.46 1.74 -5.50
C GLY A 162 -2.93 0.29 -5.54
N LEU A 163 -2.85 -0.38 -6.70
CA LEU A 163 -3.10 -1.82 -6.83
C LEU A 163 -2.05 -2.64 -6.07
N VAL A 164 -0.77 -2.29 -6.21
CA VAL A 164 0.33 -2.90 -5.44
C VAL A 164 0.10 -2.76 -3.94
N ASP A 165 -0.25 -1.56 -3.48
CA ASP A 165 -0.56 -1.29 -2.08
C ASP A 165 -1.78 -2.09 -1.57
N GLY A 166 -2.80 -2.24 -2.43
CA GLY A 166 -3.96 -3.08 -2.17
C GLY A 166 -3.62 -4.55 -2.00
N TRP A 167 -2.74 -5.11 -2.85
CA TRP A 167 -2.25 -6.49 -2.71
C TRP A 167 -1.47 -6.67 -1.42
N TRP A 168 -0.59 -5.74 -1.07
CA TRP A 168 0.16 -5.82 0.20
C TRP A 168 -0.76 -5.71 1.42
N SER A 169 -1.72 -4.79 1.41
CA SER A 169 -2.71 -4.64 2.47
C SER A 169 -3.56 -5.91 2.64
N SER A 170 -3.95 -6.54 1.53
CA SER A 170 -4.71 -7.79 1.55
C SER A 170 -3.89 -8.94 2.13
N TRP A 171 -2.61 -9.04 1.75
CA TRP A 171 -1.68 -10.01 2.33
C TRP A 171 -1.48 -9.78 3.84
N GLN A 172 -1.26 -8.53 4.26
CA GLN A 172 -1.13 -8.17 5.68
C GLN A 172 -2.39 -8.54 6.47
N MET A 173 -3.58 -8.29 5.91
CA MET A 173 -4.85 -8.66 6.54
C MET A 173 -4.95 -10.18 6.70
N ARG A 174 -4.67 -10.97 5.66
CA ARG A 174 -4.66 -12.44 5.73
C ARG A 174 -3.68 -12.94 6.78
N HIS A 175 -2.45 -12.40 6.81
CA HIS A 175 -1.44 -12.82 7.77
C HIS A 175 -1.78 -12.43 9.21
N LYS A 176 -2.44 -11.28 9.43
CA LYS A 176 -2.95 -10.89 10.75
C LYS A 176 -4.05 -11.84 11.23
N ILE A 177 -5.00 -12.17 10.35
CA ILE A 177 -6.05 -13.15 10.64
C ILE A 177 -5.41 -14.50 10.98
N PHE A 178 -4.47 -14.94 10.15
CA PHE A 178 -3.77 -16.20 10.33
C PHE A 178 -2.93 -16.25 11.62
N THR A 179 -2.24 -15.15 11.96
CA THR A 179 -1.52 -15.01 13.23
C THR A 179 -2.49 -15.09 14.41
N LYS A 180 -3.65 -14.43 14.32
CA LYS A 180 -4.71 -14.51 15.33
C LYS A 180 -5.22 -15.94 15.48
N GLU A 181 -5.49 -16.63 14.39
CA GLU A 181 -5.95 -18.04 14.37
C GLU A 181 -4.92 -18.97 15.02
N ILE A 182 -3.63 -18.85 14.71
CA ILE A 182 -2.57 -19.65 15.35
C ILE A 182 -2.53 -19.42 16.86
N LEU A 183 -2.60 -18.16 17.29
CA LEU A 183 -2.55 -17.81 18.71
C LEU A 183 -3.79 -18.31 19.46
N ILE A 184 -4.93 -18.35 18.78
CA ILE A 184 -6.18 -18.97 19.25
C ILE A 184 -6.02 -20.48 19.42
N GLU A 185 -5.46 -21.18 18.43
CA GLU A 185 -5.26 -22.63 18.47
C GLU A 185 -4.18 -23.06 19.46
N ASN A 186 -3.25 -22.16 19.78
CA ASN A 186 -2.10 -22.44 20.64
C ASN A 186 -1.98 -21.38 21.75
N PRO A 187 -2.92 -21.31 22.71
CA PRO A 187 -2.93 -20.28 23.75
C PRO A 187 -1.70 -20.33 24.66
N LYS A 188 -0.89 -21.40 24.59
CA LYS A 188 0.43 -21.49 25.24
C LYS A 188 1.43 -20.47 24.68
N LEU A 189 1.27 -20.03 23.42
CA LEU A 189 2.08 -18.98 22.79
C LEU A 189 1.75 -17.59 23.33
N LEU A 190 0.57 -17.41 23.93
CA LEU A 190 0.14 -16.16 24.56
C LEU A 190 0.66 -16.00 25.99
N ARG A 191 1.37 -16.98 26.55
CA ARG A 191 1.82 -16.97 27.95
C ARG A 191 2.93 -15.94 28.18
N PRO A 192 2.85 -15.11 29.24
CA PRO A 192 3.82 -14.05 29.53
C PRO A 192 5.27 -14.55 29.66
N GLU A 193 5.44 -15.84 29.95
CA GLU A 193 6.74 -16.48 30.13
C GLU A 193 7.54 -16.68 28.82
N VAL A 194 6.91 -16.50 27.65
CA VAL A 194 7.57 -16.59 26.34
C VAL A 194 8.07 -15.20 25.95
N ASP A 195 9.40 -15.02 25.91
CA ASP A 195 10.06 -13.84 25.35
C ASP A 195 9.57 -13.60 23.91
N ASP A 196 9.28 -12.36 23.57
CA ASP A 196 8.76 -11.93 22.26
C ASP A 196 9.62 -12.45 21.11
N LYS A 197 10.95 -12.57 21.26
CA LYS A 197 11.82 -13.20 20.24
C LYS A 197 11.51 -14.67 19.99
N ARG A 198 11.19 -15.42 21.04
CA ARG A 198 10.86 -16.84 20.96
C ARG A 198 9.45 -17.03 20.38
N LEU A 199 8.54 -16.11 20.68
CA LEU A 199 7.22 -16.07 20.08
C LEU A 199 7.30 -15.88 18.56
N MET A 200 8.15 -14.95 18.10
CA MET A 200 8.36 -14.70 16.67
C MET A 200 8.92 -15.91 15.92
N ILE A 201 9.94 -16.58 16.49
CA ILE A 201 10.49 -17.82 15.90
C ILE A 201 9.43 -18.92 15.80
N GLU A 202 8.60 -19.06 16.83
CA GLU A 202 7.56 -20.10 16.86
C GLU A 202 6.39 -19.76 15.91
N VAL A 203 6.03 -18.48 15.78
CA VAL A 203 5.06 -17.99 14.79
C VAL A 203 5.59 -18.24 13.38
N ASP A 204 6.83 -17.87 13.05
CA ASP A 204 7.45 -18.11 11.74
C ASP A 204 7.53 -19.60 11.40
N LYS A 205 7.91 -20.44 12.38
CA LYS A 205 7.96 -21.89 12.20
C LYS A 205 6.57 -22.46 11.92
N ARG A 206 5.56 -22.04 12.70
CA ARG A 206 4.17 -22.49 12.52
C ARG A 206 3.55 -21.95 11.22
N PHE A 207 3.94 -20.74 10.82
CA PHE A 207 3.56 -20.14 9.55
C PHE A 207 3.99 -21.01 8.37
N ASN A 208 5.20 -21.56 8.45
CA ASN A 208 5.71 -22.51 7.46
C ASN A 208 5.02 -23.88 7.51
N ASP A 209 4.55 -24.33 8.69
CA ASP A 209 3.89 -25.63 8.87
C ASP A 209 2.44 -25.66 8.36
N VAL A 210 1.72 -24.53 8.37
CA VAL A 210 0.28 -24.44 8.03
C VAL A 210 0.02 -24.15 6.55
N LYS A 211 1.07 -24.10 5.70
CA LYS A 211 1.00 -23.99 4.23
C LYS A 211 0.16 -25.08 3.50
N ALA A 212 -0.62 -25.90 4.21
CA ALA A 212 -1.23 -27.14 3.72
C ALA A 212 -2.77 -27.26 3.77
N GLY A 213 -3.56 -26.24 4.16
CA GLY A 213 -5.03 -26.38 4.05
C GLY A 213 -5.88 -25.22 4.58
N ALA A 214 -7.05 -25.03 3.96
CA ALA A 214 -8.05 -24.01 4.26
C ALA A 214 -8.89 -24.34 5.50
N PHE A 215 -9.22 -23.33 6.31
CA PHE A 215 -10.03 -23.48 7.53
C PHE A 215 -10.94 -22.26 7.77
N ASP A 216 -12.03 -22.49 8.52
CA ASP A 216 -13.10 -21.54 8.85
C ASP A 216 -13.27 -21.56 10.38
N VAL A 217 -13.21 -20.40 11.08
CA VAL A 217 -13.11 -20.38 12.56
C VAL A 217 -13.92 -19.24 13.24
N PRO A 218 -14.62 -19.53 14.36
CA PRO A 218 -15.32 -18.54 15.19
C PRO A 218 -14.41 -17.70 16.12
N ASP A 219 -14.91 -16.54 16.57
CA ASP A 219 -14.18 -15.56 17.41
C ASP A 219 -13.96 -16.01 18.87
N VAL A 220 -12.79 -16.58 19.15
CA VAL A 220 -12.36 -17.13 20.45
C VAL A 220 -11.88 -16.04 21.41
N LEU A 221 -11.61 -14.81 20.95
CA LEU A 221 -11.32 -13.70 21.87
C LEU A 221 -12.45 -13.49 22.87
N ASN A 222 -13.68 -13.84 22.48
CA ASN A 222 -14.85 -13.80 23.33
C ASN A 222 -14.86 -14.80 24.50
N LEU A 223 -13.96 -15.78 24.50
CA LEU A 223 -13.84 -16.81 25.54
C LEU A 223 -12.79 -16.49 26.61
N LEU A 224 -11.94 -15.48 26.39
CA LEU A 224 -10.98 -15.01 27.39
C LEU A 224 -11.64 -14.06 28.40
N ASP A 225 -11.17 -14.10 29.65
CA ASP A 225 -11.53 -13.06 30.61
C ASP A 225 -11.05 -11.68 30.12
N PRO A 226 -11.69 -10.57 30.54
CA PRO A 226 -11.39 -9.25 30.01
C PRO A 226 -9.94 -8.76 30.22
N VAL A 227 -9.25 -9.24 31.25
CA VAL A 227 -7.86 -8.88 31.56
C VAL A 227 -6.91 -9.67 30.65
N GLU A 228 -7.11 -10.98 30.56
CA GLU A 228 -6.35 -11.85 29.65
C GLU A 228 -6.53 -11.43 28.19
N ARG A 229 -7.75 -11.04 27.81
CA ARG A 229 -8.07 -10.50 26.47
C ARG A 229 -7.31 -9.22 26.18
N ARG A 230 -7.23 -8.30 27.15
CA ARG A 230 -6.50 -7.03 27.00
C ARG A 230 -5.01 -7.27 26.82
N THR A 231 -4.40 -8.07 27.70
CA THR A 231 -2.98 -8.41 27.61
C THR A 231 -2.66 -9.16 26.31
N THR A 232 -3.54 -10.07 25.88
CA THR A 232 -3.42 -10.78 24.60
C THR A 232 -3.49 -9.84 23.41
N ASN A 233 -4.44 -8.90 23.40
CA ASN A 233 -4.56 -7.90 22.35
C ASN A 233 -3.33 -6.98 22.30
N GLU A 234 -2.81 -6.53 23.45
CA GLU A 234 -1.60 -5.70 23.51
C GLU A 234 -0.36 -6.46 23.00
N ARG A 235 -0.22 -7.75 23.33
CA ARG A 235 0.88 -8.60 22.85
C ARG A 235 0.78 -8.85 21.35
N LEU A 236 -0.43 -9.16 20.88
CA LEU A 236 -0.72 -9.33 19.47
C LEU A 236 -0.41 -8.04 18.71
N SER A 237 -0.81 -6.87 19.21
CA SER A 237 -0.45 -5.59 18.59
C SER A 237 1.06 -5.36 18.53
N ARG A 238 1.84 -5.81 19.52
CA ARG A 238 3.31 -5.74 19.47
C ARG A 238 3.92 -6.69 18.45
N VAL A 239 3.44 -7.92 18.39
CA VAL A 239 3.86 -8.92 17.39
C VAL A 239 3.47 -8.46 15.98
N GLU A 240 2.25 -7.96 15.81
CA GLU A 240 1.80 -7.34 14.57
C GLU A 240 2.66 -6.13 14.20
N ALA A 241 3.08 -5.30 15.16
CA ALA A 241 3.99 -4.18 14.91
C ALA A 241 5.44 -4.60 14.59
N GLN A 242 5.83 -5.84 14.90
CA GLN A 242 7.16 -6.38 14.57
C GLN A 242 7.16 -7.17 13.24
N LEU A 243 6.10 -7.94 12.97
CA LEU A 243 5.90 -8.68 11.71
C LEU A 243 5.40 -7.78 10.58
N PHE A 244 4.57 -6.81 10.92
CA PHE A 244 4.00 -5.80 10.02
C PHE A 244 4.37 -4.43 10.56
N PRO A 245 5.66 -4.05 10.58
CA PRO A 245 6.06 -2.75 11.07
C PRO A 245 5.29 -1.67 10.33
N SER A 246 4.29 -1.13 11.03
CA SER A 246 3.73 0.16 10.72
C SER A 246 4.87 1.13 10.98
N HIS A 247 5.64 1.44 9.94
CA HIS A 247 6.31 2.71 9.97
C HIS A 247 5.22 3.76 10.16
N SER A 248 5.39 4.59 11.18
CA SER A 248 4.63 5.80 11.36
C SER A 248 4.77 6.62 10.07
N VAL A 249 3.79 6.47 9.19
CA VAL A 249 3.29 7.58 8.40
C VAL A 249 1.78 7.51 8.53
N PHE A 250 1.25 8.08 9.61
CA PHE A 250 -0.13 8.54 9.59
C PHE A 250 -0.23 9.74 10.53
N ILE A 251 -0.51 10.89 9.92
CA ILE A 251 -1.34 11.91 10.55
C ILE A 251 -2.60 11.18 11.02
N ALA A 252 -2.80 11.06 12.33
CA ALA A 252 -3.88 10.24 12.89
C ALA A 252 -5.27 10.66 12.34
N PRO A 253 -6.31 9.81 12.36
CA PRO A 253 -7.65 10.16 11.90
C PRO A 253 -8.19 11.51 12.45
N GLU A 254 -7.78 11.86 13.66
CA GLU A 254 -8.04 13.11 14.39
C GLU A 254 -7.16 14.31 13.97
N GLU A 255 -6.05 14.06 13.28
CA GLU A 255 -5.15 15.06 12.70
C GLU A 255 -5.49 15.34 11.22
N ARG A 256 -6.52 14.67 10.68
CA ARG A 256 -7.12 15.00 9.38
C ARG A 256 -7.86 16.34 9.50
N PRO A 257 -7.65 17.31 8.60
CA PRO A 257 -8.50 18.49 8.56
C PRO A 257 -9.96 18.06 8.33
N PRO A 258 -10.94 18.68 9.01
CA PRO A 258 -12.34 18.28 8.89
C PRO A 258 -12.80 18.46 7.44
N VAL A 259 -13.38 17.40 6.88
CA VAL A 259 -14.17 17.49 5.64
C VAL A 259 -15.38 18.34 6.02
N GLY A 260 -15.46 19.54 5.44
CA GLY A 260 -16.41 20.57 5.85
C GLY A 260 -17.85 20.06 5.90
N GLU A 261 -18.39 19.95 7.11
CA GLU A 261 -19.80 20.26 7.31
C GLU A 261 -19.95 21.77 7.18
N VAL A 262 -20.75 22.15 6.19
CA VAL A 262 -21.40 23.46 5.98
C VAL A 262 -21.29 24.42 7.17
N ALA A 263 -20.45 25.44 7.01
CA ALA A 263 -20.65 26.73 7.68
C ALA A 263 -21.39 27.66 6.70
N GLU A 264 -22.69 27.45 6.56
CA GLU A 264 -23.59 28.58 6.32
C GLU A 264 -23.63 29.44 7.61
N ASP A 265 -23.83 30.74 7.43
CA ASP A 265 -24.04 31.77 8.46
C ASP A 265 -22.83 32.27 9.28
N ALA A 266 -22.00 33.11 8.64
CA ALA A 266 -21.37 34.25 9.34
C ALA A 266 -21.12 35.49 8.45
N ALA A 267 -21.79 35.64 7.31
CA ALA A 267 -21.61 36.78 6.41
C ALA A 267 -22.91 37.49 6.04
N MET A 268 -23.88 37.58 6.95
CA MET A 268 -25.07 38.43 6.79
C MET A 268 -25.47 39.04 8.14
N ARG A 269 -24.78 40.13 8.53
CA ARG A 269 -25.24 41.25 9.39
C ARG A 269 -24.02 42.12 9.68
N GLY A 270 -23.75 43.12 8.85
CA GLY A 270 -24.13 44.47 9.25
C GLY A 270 -23.23 45.49 8.58
N GLY A 271 -23.59 45.89 7.36
CA GLY A 271 -23.30 47.24 6.92
C GLY A 271 -24.22 48.21 7.65
N THR A 272 -23.70 49.35 8.11
CA THR A 272 -24.16 50.71 7.79
C THR A 272 -23.63 51.77 8.77
N SER A 273 -23.36 52.95 8.20
CA SER A 273 -23.10 54.28 8.80
C SER A 273 -21.74 54.48 9.48
N GLY A 274 -21.00 55.58 9.32
CA GLY A 274 -21.24 56.89 8.72
C GLY A 274 -20.41 57.92 9.52
N GLY A 275 -19.81 58.91 8.85
CA GLY A 275 -19.07 60.02 9.48
C GLY A 275 -17.62 60.12 9.06
#